data_AF-A0A2N9LHX9-F1
#
_entry.id   AF-A0A2N9LHX9-F1
#
_cell.length_a   1.000
_cell.length_b   1.000
_cell.length_c   1.000
_cell.angle_alpha   90.00
_cell.angle_beta   90.00
_cell.angle_gamma   90.00
#
_symmetry.space_group_name_H-M   'P 1'
#
loop_
_entity.id
_entity.type
_entity.pdbx_description
1 polymer ?
#
loop_
_entity_poly.entity_id
_entity_poly.type
_entity_poly.pdbx_seq_one_letter_code
_entity_poly.pdbx_strand_id
1 'polypeptide(L)' 'MTEQSSGDRRRLGHISKQGNVLLRFLLVEAAQVTVRSQSEWRSKFFHLAMRRGRKIAKVAMARKLAVHL' A
#
# COMPACT_ATOMS: atom_id res chain seq x y z
N MET A 1 -10.80 -24.65 -33.04
CA MET A 1 -11.71 -23.50 -33.19
C MET A 1 -11.08 -22.31 -32.48
N THR A 2 -11.25 -21.15 -33.09
CA THR A 2 -10.47 -19.92 -33.01
C THR A 2 -10.70 -19.11 -31.73
N GLU A 3 -9.65 -18.41 -31.29
CA GLU A 3 -9.50 -17.20 -30.45
C GLU A 3 -10.68 -16.67 -29.59
N GLN A 4 -10.32 -16.16 -28.40
CA GLN A 4 -10.49 -14.74 -28.09
C GLN A 4 -9.54 -14.29 -26.95
N SER A 5 -8.52 -13.54 -27.35
CA SER A 5 -7.71 -12.70 -26.46
C SER A 5 -8.53 -11.48 -26.06
N SER A 6 -8.60 -11.16 -24.76
CA SER A 6 -9.06 -9.84 -24.33
C SER A 6 -8.42 -9.44 -23.00
N GLY A 7 -7.70 -8.33 -23.02
CA GLY A 7 -7.63 -7.48 -21.83
C GLY A 7 -6.26 -7.35 -21.16
N ASP A 8 -5.26 -7.03 -21.96
CA ASP A 8 -4.10 -6.24 -21.52
C ASP A 8 -4.58 -4.96 -20.80
N ARG A 9 -4.55 -4.96 -19.46
CA ARG A 9 -4.54 -3.78 -18.57
C ARG A 9 -4.50 -4.21 -17.10
N ARG A 10 -3.35 -4.73 -16.64
CA ARG A 10 -3.12 -4.84 -15.19
C ARG A 10 -2.83 -3.43 -14.64
N ARG A 11 -3.87 -2.76 -14.16
CA ARG A 11 -3.73 -1.53 -13.36
C ARG A 11 -3.01 -1.88 -12.05
N LEU A 12 -1.68 -1.77 -12.04
CA LEU A 12 -0.76 -1.85 -10.89
C LEU A 12 -0.94 -0.68 -9.91
N GLY A 13 -2.19 -0.36 -9.55
CA GLY A 13 -2.51 0.86 -8.81
C GLY A 13 -3.57 0.71 -7.73
N HIS A 14 -4.27 -0.42 -7.68
CA HIS A 14 -5.15 -0.75 -6.56
C HIS A 14 -4.62 -2.03 -5.93
N ILE A 15 -4.40 -2.01 -4.61
CA ILE A 15 -4.36 -3.25 -3.83
C ILE A 15 -5.75 -3.85 -4.05
N SER A 16 -5.83 -4.75 -5.03
CA SER A 16 -7.06 -5.35 -5.49
C SER A 16 -7.71 -6.08 -4.31
N LYS A 17 -9.05 -6.09 -4.28
CA LYS A 17 -9.74 -7.03 -3.39
C LYS A 17 -9.49 -8.49 -3.80
N GLN A 18 -9.02 -8.74 -5.03
CA GLN A 18 -8.30 -9.94 -5.45
C GLN A 18 -6.78 -9.77 -5.24
N GLY A 19 -6.29 -10.20 -4.08
CA GLY A 19 -4.88 -10.22 -3.73
C GLY A 19 -4.72 -10.89 -2.37
N ASN A 20 -3.52 -11.42 -2.07
CA ASN A 20 -3.32 -12.13 -0.82
C ASN A 20 -3.54 -11.18 0.38
N VAL A 21 -4.60 -11.42 1.17
CA VAL A 21 -4.96 -10.65 2.37
C VAL A 21 -3.80 -10.62 3.35
N LEU A 22 -3.05 -11.72 3.44
CA LEU A 22 -1.86 -11.85 4.28
C LEU A 22 -0.74 -10.92 3.81
N LEU A 23 -0.53 -10.76 2.51
CA LEU A 23 0.45 -9.81 1.98
C LEU A 23 0.08 -8.36 2.32
N ARG A 24 -1.20 -8.00 2.22
CA ARG A 24 -1.66 -6.66 2.64
C ARG A 24 -1.46 -6.45 4.13
N PHE A 25 -1.74 -7.47 4.93
CA PHE A 25 -1.53 -7.42 6.38
C PHE A 25 -0.04 -7.23 6.71
N LEU A 26 0.84 -8.04 6.13
CA LEU A 26 2.29 -7.94 6.34
C LEU A 26 2.85 -6.58 5.92
N LEU A 27 2.44 -6.03 4.77
CA LEU A 27 2.88 -4.70 4.32
C LEU A 27 2.41 -3.59 5.27
N VAL A 28 1.22 -3.73 5.85
CA VAL A 28 0.68 -2.79 6.84
C VAL A 28 1.45 -2.86 8.16
N GLU A 29 1.81 -4.07 8.60
CA GLU A 29 2.64 -4.27 9.80
C GLU A 29 4.06 -3.76 9.59
N ALA A 30 4.68 -4.08 8.45
CA ALA A 30 6.00 -3.57 8.08
C ALA A 30 6.03 -2.04 8.05
N ALA A 31 5.03 -1.40 7.43
CA ALA A 31 4.93 0.05 7.44
C ALA A 31 4.76 0.64 8.85
N GLN A 32 4.06 -0.06 9.74
CA GLN A 32 3.94 0.36 11.14
C GLN A 32 5.28 0.29 11.88
N VAL A 33 6.09 -0.75 11.63
CA VAL A 33 7.46 -0.85 12.16
C VAL A 33 8.34 0.26 11.58
N THR A 34 8.33 0.48 10.26
CA THR A 34 9.12 1.54 9.60
C THR A 34 8.78 2.94 10.11
N VAL A 35 7.49 3.24 10.31
CA VAL A 35 7.03 4.53 10.87
C VAL A 35 7.50 4.74 12.31
N ARG A 36 7.74 3.66 13.08
CA ARG A 36 8.27 3.75 14.45
C ARG A 36 9.78 3.90 14.47
N SER A 37 10.49 3.22 13.57
CA SER A 37 11.96 3.18 13.55
C SER A 37 12.59 4.36 12.80
N GLN A 38 11.92 4.92 11.79
CA GLN A 38 12.46 6.00 10.96
C GLN A 38 11.69 7.31 11.17
N SER A 39 12.36 8.35 11.65
CA SER A 39 11.77 9.67 11.94
C SER A 39 11.18 10.36 10.71
N GLU A 40 11.78 10.18 9.53
CA GLU A 40 11.23 10.72 8.28
C GLU A 40 9.89 10.09 7.89
N TRP A 41 9.78 8.77 8.03
CA TRP A 41 8.55 8.03 7.76
C TRP A 41 7.48 8.39 8.78
N ARG A 42 7.88 8.61 10.02
CA ARG A 42 7.02 9.15 11.08
C ARG A 42 6.45 10.52 10.70
N SER A 43 7.28 11.46 10.28
CA SER A 43 6.84 12.80 9.86
C SER A 43 5.86 12.74 8.68
N LYS A 44 6.18 11.92 7.66
CA LYS A 44 5.30 11.68 6.50
C LYS A 44 3.95 11.08 6.92
N PHE A 45 3.95 10.13 7.87
CA PHE A 45 2.72 9.55 8.42
C PHE A 45 1.89 10.59 9.17
N PHE A 46 2.49 11.39 10.05
CA PHE A 46 1.78 12.42 10.81
C PHE A 46 1.17 13.48 9.90
N HIS A 47 1.94 13.98 8.93
CA HIS A 47 1.45 14.95 7.95
C HIS A 47 0.25 14.41 7.17
N LEU A 48 0.32 13.16 6.72
CA LEU A 48 -0.79 12.52 6.00
C LEU A 48 -1.98 12.20 6.90
N ALA A 49 -1.73 11.81 8.15
CA ALA A 49 -2.77 11.53 9.14
C ALA A 49 -3.53 12.80 9.52
N MET A 50 -2.86 13.96 9.60
CA MET A 50 -3.50 15.26 9.79
C MET A 50 -4.36 15.64 8.58
N ARG A 51 -3.88 15.40 7.35
CA ARG A 51 -4.60 15.80 6.13
C ARG A 51 -5.77 14.90 5.75
N ARG A 52 -5.64 13.58 5.97
CA ARG A 52 -6.61 12.57 5.46
C ARG A 52 -7.06 11.55 6.50
N GLY A 53 -6.62 11.69 7.75
CA GLY A 53 -6.95 10.76 8.83
C GLY A 53 -6.03 9.54 8.92
N ARG A 54 -5.98 8.96 10.12
CA ARG A 54 -5.05 7.87 10.48
C ARG A 54 -5.23 6.59 9.65
N LYS A 55 -6.47 6.21 9.33
CA LYS A 55 -6.77 4.99 8.56
C LYS A 55 -6.18 5.06 7.14
N ILE A 56 -6.36 6.21 6.48
CA ILE A 56 -5.82 6.45 5.13
C ILE A 56 -4.30 6.54 5.19
N ALA A 57 -3.75 7.21 6.19
CA ALA A 57 -2.30 7.30 6.37
C ALA A 57 -1.65 5.91 6.51
N LYS A 58 -2.22 5.01 7.32
CA LYS A 58 -1.68 3.64 7.50
C LYS A 58 -1.56 2.90 6.15
N VAL A 59 -2.63 2.91 5.36
CA VAL A 59 -2.66 2.22 4.06
C VAL A 59 -1.72 2.88 3.04
N ALA A 60 -1.66 4.20 3.02
CA ALA A 60 -0.76 4.93 2.14
C ALA A 60 0.71 4.68 2.46
N MET A 61 1.08 4.57 3.75
CA MET A 61 2.44 4.20 4.16
C MET A 61 2.79 2.77 3.75
N ALA A 62 1.86 1.81 3.91
CA ALA A 62 2.02 0.44 3.42
C ALA A 62 2.26 0.39 1.90
N ARG A 63 1.48 1.18 1.15
CA ARG A 63 1.65 1.29 -0.30
C ARG A 63 2.98 1.93 -0.69
N LYS A 64 3.43 2.94 0.06
CA LYS A 64 4.71 3.62 -0.19
C LYS A 64 5.89 2.70 0.10
N LEU A 65 5.79 1.88 1.16
CA LEU A 65 6.75 0.84 1.50
C LEU A 65 6.84 -0.22 0.39
N ALA A 66 5.69 -0.69 -0.11
CA ALA A 66 5.64 -1.69 -1.18
C ALA A 66 6.24 -1.24 -2.53
N VAL A 67 6.41 0.07 -2.75
CA VAL A 67 7.09 0.62 -3.94
C VAL A 67 8.58 0.87 -3.69
N HIS A 68 9.00 0.97 -2.42
CA HIS A 68 10.40 1.11 -2.04
C HIS A 68 11.13 -0.23 -1.92
N LEU A 69 10.40 -1.35 -1.85
CA LEU A 69 10.91 -2.72 -1.88
C LEU A 69 10.90 -3.24 -3.32
#